data_AF-A0A4R0Z345-F1
#
_entry.id   AF-A0A4R0Z345-F1
#
_cell.length_a   1.000
_cell.length_b   1.000
_cell.length_c   1.000
_cell.angle_alpha   90.00
_cell.angle_beta   90.00
_cell.angle_gamma   90.00
#
_symmetry.space_group_name_H-M   'P 1'
#
loop_
_entity.id
_entity.type
_entity.pdbx_description
1 polymer ?
#
loop_
_entity_poly.entity_id
_entity_poly.type
_entity_poly.pdbx_seq_one_letter_code
_entity_poly.pdbx_strand_id
1 'polypeptide(L)'
;MTNKENVFLQSELAIELNRMQGGGTSYRLETAQLALALSRHVKVPESLRDREVARQYVRAVSMDLQEDRAEDVAKMLSMAARRAYNTPESAFSVDMKVKLEEKRNRFKTHGLRMKS
;
A
#
# COMPACT_ATOMS: atom_id res chain seq x y z
N MET A 1 -9.68 22.68 -1.98
CA MET A 1 -10.30 21.87 -0.92
C MET A 1 -9.49 20.58 -0.78
N THR A 2 -8.67 20.45 0.25
CA THR A 2 -7.94 19.22 0.57
C THR A 2 -8.94 18.23 1.16
N ASN A 3 -9.26 17.16 0.40
CA ASN A 3 -10.18 16.11 0.84
C ASN A 3 -9.71 15.52 2.18
N LYS A 4 -10.55 15.61 3.22
CA LYS A 4 -10.28 15.05 4.56
C LYS A 4 -9.90 13.56 4.48
N GLU A 5 -10.39 12.85 3.49
CA GLU A 5 -10.07 11.45 3.25
C GLU A 5 -8.59 11.24 2.93
N ASN A 6 -7.93 12.12 2.15
CA ASN A 6 -6.52 11.99 1.82
C ASN A 6 -5.59 12.05 3.04
N VAL A 7 -6.06 12.63 4.15
CA VAL A 7 -5.26 12.79 5.38
C VAL A 7 -4.84 11.43 5.93
N PHE A 8 -5.72 10.42 5.87
CA PHE A 8 -5.42 9.07 6.36
C PHE A 8 -4.36 8.36 5.50
N LEU A 9 -4.52 8.39 4.17
CA LEU A 9 -3.53 7.83 3.25
C LEU A 9 -2.17 8.51 3.39
N GLN A 10 -2.15 9.85 3.47
CA GLN A 10 -0.92 10.61 3.63
C GLN A 10 -0.24 10.34 4.97
N SER A 11 -1.01 10.16 6.04
CA SER A 11 -0.48 9.78 7.36
C SER A 11 0.20 8.42 7.31
N GLU A 12 -0.44 7.41 6.70
CA GLU A 12 0.14 6.08 6.52
C GLU A 12 1.42 6.09 5.67
N LEU A 13 1.46 6.91 4.62
CA LEU A 13 2.65 7.08 3.78
C LEU A 13 3.77 7.85 4.49
N ALA A 14 3.44 8.83 5.33
CA ALA A 14 4.40 9.55 6.14
C ALA A 14 5.05 8.64 7.21
N ILE A 15 4.25 7.74 7.82
CA ILE A 15 4.77 6.72 8.73
C ILE A 15 5.71 5.77 8.00
N GLU A 16 5.34 5.31 6.80
CA GLU A 16 6.20 4.45 5.97
C GLU A 16 7.51 5.16 5.59
N LEU A 17 7.43 6.44 5.20
CA LEU A 17 8.60 7.25 4.87
C LEU A 17 9.56 7.39 6.06
N ASN A 18 9.04 7.70 7.25
CA ASN A 18 9.84 7.80 8.47
C ASN A 18 10.52 6.47 8.83
N ARG A 19 9.85 5.34 8.61
CA ARG A 19 10.46 4.01 8.78
C ARG A 19 11.61 3.78 7.81
N MET A 20 11.46 4.20 6.55
CA MET A 20 12.51 4.06 5.53
C MET A 20 13.68 5.01 5.77
N GLN A 21 13.47 6.17 6.39
CA GLN A 21 14.56 7.06 6.80
C GLN A 21 15.46 6.45 7.89
N GLY A 22 14.91 5.60 8.76
CA GLY A 22 15.64 4.97 9.86
C GLY A 22 16.42 3.69 9.48
N GLY A 23 16.34 3.21 8.24
CA GLY A 23 17.03 1.96 7.84
C GLY A 23 16.69 1.39 6.46
N GLY A 24 16.04 2.16 5.58
CA GLY A 24 15.74 1.77 4.21
C GLY A 24 16.89 2.04 3.24
N THR A 25 16.84 1.41 2.07
CA THR A 25 17.73 1.78 0.95
C THR A 25 17.29 3.08 0.32
N SER A 26 18.21 3.81 -0.33
CA SER A 26 17.90 5.04 -1.07
C SER A 26 16.75 4.84 -2.05
N TYR A 27 16.72 3.69 -2.73
CA TYR A 27 15.63 3.30 -3.62
C TYR A 27 14.26 3.25 -2.92
N ARG A 28 14.17 2.57 -1.76
CA ARG A 28 12.90 2.48 -1.01
C ARG A 28 12.46 3.83 -0.45
N LEU A 29 13.43 4.66 -0.03
CA LEU A 29 13.16 6.00 0.45
C LEU A 29 12.57 6.87 -0.68
N GLU A 30 13.19 6.87 -1.86
CA GLU A 30 12.70 7.62 -3.02
C GLU A 30 11.31 7.13 -3.46
N THR A 31 11.07 5.81 -3.45
CA THR A 31 9.74 5.24 -3.74
C THR A 31 8.69 5.75 -2.74
N ALA A 32 9.01 5.83 -1.46
CA ALA A 32 8.11 6.36 -0.44
C ALA A 32 7.85 7.86 -0.60
N GLN A 33 8.88 8.64 -0.95
CA GLN A 33 8.73 10.06 -1.26
C GLN A 33 7.81 10.28 -2.47
N LEU A 34 8.00 9.48 -3.53
CA LEU A 34 7.17 9.57 -4.73
C LEU A 34 5.71 9.18 -4.45
N ALA A 35 5.49 8.09 -3.72
CA ALA A 35 4.16 7.66 -3.31
C ALA A 35 3.45 8.75 -2.48
N LEU A 36 4.16 9.38 -1.54
CA LEU A 36 3.62 10.48 -0.74
C LEU A 36 3.28 11.70 -1.60
N ALA A 37 4.16 12.10 -2.51
CA ALA A 37 3.90 13.20 -3.45
C ALA A 37 2.66 12.92 -4.30
N LEU A 38 2.56 11.73 -4.89
CA LEU A 38 1.42 11.32 -5.72
C LEU A 38 0.11 11.27 -4.94
N SER A 39 0.14 10.86 -3.67
CA SER A 39 -1.05 10.81 -2.81
C SER A 39 -1.74 12.16 -2.61
N ARG A 40 -1.04 13.28 -2.80
CA ARG A 40 -1.59 14.64 -2.63
C ARG A 40 -2.65 14.99 -3.69
N HIS A 41 -2.57 14.34 -4.85
CA HIS A 41 -3.43 14.62 -5.99
C HIS A 41 -4.56 13.59 -6.17
N VAL A 42 -4.61 12.59 -5.29
CA VAL A 42 -5.63 11.54 -5.35
C VAL A 42 -6.99 12.13 -4.96
N LYS A 43 -8.01 11.90 -5.78
CA LYS A 43 -9.37 12.37 -5.47
C LYS A 43 -10.14 11.38 -4.60
N VAL A 44 -9.95 10.08 -4.86
CA VAL A 44 -10.66 8.97 -4.21
C VAL A 44 -9.64 7.99 -3.63
N PRO A 45 -9.06 8.26 -2.45
CA PRO A 45 -7.94 7.48 -1.92
C PRO A 45 -8.32 6.05 -1.54
N GLU A 46 -9.59 5.78 -1.24
CA GLU A 46 -10.08 4.42 -0.96
C GLU A 46 -10.02 3.49 -2.16
N SER A 47 -10.09 4.02 -3.39
CA SER A 47 -10.03 3.24 -4.63
C SER A 47 -8.65 2.61 -4.85
N LEU A 48 -7.60 3.22 -4.29
CA LEU A 48 -6.22 2.75 -4.39
C LEU A 48 -5.97 1.47 -3.59
N ARG A 49 -6.93 0.99 -2.79
CA ARG A 49 -6.88 -0.34 -2.16
C ARG A 49 -6.71 -1.45 -3.20
N ASP A 50 -7.24 -1.24 -4.39
CA ASP A 50 -6.96 -2.08 -5.55
C ASP A 50 -5.62 -1.71 -6.16
N ARG A 51 -4.76 -2.71 -6.34
CA ARG A 51 -3.41 -2.53 -6.87
C ARG A 51 -3.43 -2.16 -8.35
N GLU A 52 -4.37 -2.68 -9.13
CA GLU A 52 -4.51 -2.34 -10.56
C GLU A 52 -4.92 -0.86 -10.72
N VAL A 53 -5.85 -0.40 -9.88
CA VAL A 53 -6.25 1.01 -9.84
C VAL A 53 -5.08 1.90 -9.43
N ALA A 54 -4.31 1.50 -8.42
CA ALA A 54 -3.09 2.23 -8.04
C ALA A 54 -2.04 2.26 -9.15
N ARG A 55 -1.86 1.16 -9.90
CA ARG A 55 -0.96 1.11 -11.06
C ARG A 55 -1.39 2.06 -12.16
N GLN A 56 -2.67 2.02 -12.54
CA GLN A 56 -3.22 2.91 -13.56
C GLN A 56 -3.06 4.38 -13.14
N TYR A 57 -3.30 4.70 -11.87
CA TYR A 57 -3.09 6.03 -11.33
C TYR A 57 -1.63 6.49 -11.45
N VAL A 58 -0.67 5.66 -11.01
CA VAL A 58 0.77 6.01 -11.09
C VAL A 58 1.20 6.21 -12.54
N ARG A 59 0.78 5.34 -13.46
CA ARG A 59 1.08 5.48 -14.89
C ARG A 59 0.47 6.74 -15.51
N ALA A 60 -0.75 7.09 -15.12
CA ALA A 60 -1.43 8.28 -15.61
C ALA A 60 -0.78 9.58 -15.11
N VAL A 61 -0.23 9.58 -13.89
CA VAL A 61 0.37 10.78 -13.27
C VAL A 61 1.87 10.89 -13.51
N SER A 62 2.56 9.78 -13.78
CA SER A 62 4.01 9.74 -13.98
C SER A 62 4.36 8.95 -15.24
N MET A 63 4.21 9.61 -16.39
CA MET A 63 4.46 9.01 -17.71
C MET A 63 5.94 8.64 -17.93
N ASP A 64 6.88 9.30 -17.24
CA ASP A 64 8.32 9.09 -17.40
C ASP A 64 8.93 8.09 -16.40
N LEU A 65 8.10 7.48 -15.55
CA LEU A 65 8.60 6.54 -14.54
C LEU A 65 8.81 5.16 -15.18
N GLN A 66 9.99 4.56 -14.97
CA GLN A 66 10.26 3.19 -15.37
C GLN A 66 9.20 2.23 -14.82
N GLU A 67 8.83 1.22 -15.60
CA GLU A 67 7.70 0.33 -15.29
C GLU A 67 7.84 -0.37 -13.93
N ASP A 68 9.03 -0.87 -13.61
CA ASP A 68 9.32 -1.49 -12.32
C ASP A 68 9.16 -0.52 -11.14
N ARG A 69 9.58 0.73 -11.34
CA ARG A 69 9.45 1.78 -10.33
C ARG A 69 7.99 2.21 -10.15
N ALA A 70 7.23 2.27 -11.23
CA ALA A 70 5.79 2.54 -11.18
C ALA A 70 5.05 1.43 -10.41
N GLU A 71 5.47 0.18 -10.59
CA GLU A 71 4.91 -0.96 -9.87
C GLU A 71 5.18 -0.90 -8.37
N ASP A 72 6.40 -0.53 -7.96
CA ASP A 72 6.76 -0.41 -6.55
C ASP A 72 6.01 0.73 -5.86
N VAL A 73 5.86 1.86 -6.54
CA VAL A 73 5.09 3.00 -6.06
C VAL A 73 3.61 2.64 -5.94
N ALA A 74 3.03 2.00 -6.95
CA ALA A 74 1.64 1.55 -6.94
C ALA A 74 1.37 0.55 -5.82
N LYS A 75 2.30 -0.39 -5.61
CA LYS A 75 2.24 -1.33 -4.48
C LYS A 75 2.25 -0.60 -3.14
N MET A 76 3.12 0.40 -2.97
CA MET A 76 3.20 1.16 -1.72
C MET A 76 1.92 1.97 -1.47
N LEU A 77 1.40 2.67 -2.48
CA LEU A 77 0.12 3.36 -2.41
C LEU A 77 -1.02 2.42 -2.03
N SER A 78 -1.08 1.25 -2.64
CA SER A 78 -2.12 0.25 -2.36
C SER A 78 -2.04 -0.31 -0.94
N MET A 79 -0.83 -0.59 -0.45
CA MET A 79 -0.64 -1.03 0.92
C MET A 79 -1.01 0.06 1.93
N ALA A 80 -0.62 1.31 1.70
CA ALA A 80 -0.98 2.43 2.56
C ALA A 80 -2.49 2.68 2.56
N ALA A 81 -3.15 2.64 1.40
CA ALA A 81 -4.60 2.77 1.29
C ALA A 81 -5.34 1.63 2.01
N ARG A 82 -4.83 0.40 1.94
CA ARG A 82 -5.39 -0.72 2.71
C ARG A 82 -5.26 -0.50 4.22
N ARG A 83 -4.14 0.04 4.70
CA ARG A 83 -4.00 0.35 6.14
C ARG A 83 -4.89 1.50 6.58
N ALA A 84 -5.03 2.52 5.73
CA ALA A 84 -5.86 3.69 6.02
C ALA A 84 -7.37 3.39 6.00
N TYR A 85 -7.83 2.52 5.09
CA TYR A 85 -9.28 2.37 4.81
C TYR A 85 -9.81 0.94 4.87
N ASN A 86 -9.00 -0.06 5.24
CA ASN A 86 -9.58 -1.34 5.63
C ASN A 86 -10.09 -1.26 7.06
N THR A 87 -11.17 -1.98 7.30
CA THR A 87 -11.67 -2.24 8.64
C THR A 87 -10.52 -2.81 9.48
N PRO A 88 -10.24 -2.25 10.67
CA PRO A 88 -9.20 -2.80 11.54
C PRO A 88 -9.58 -4.22 11.95
N GLU A 89 -8.59 -5.11 12.14
CA GLU A 89 -8.86 -6.52 12.48
C GLU A 89 -9.64 -6.67 13.80
N SER A 90 -9.54 -5.66 14.68
CA SER A 90 -10.34 -5.58 15.91
C SER A 90 -11.84 -5.52 15.64
N ALA A 91 -12.25 -4.94 14.51
CA ALA A 91 -13.64 -4.83 14.06
C ALA A 91 -14.05 -5.94 13.07
N PHE A 92 -13.20 -6.95 12.82
CA PHE A 92 -13.59 -8.12 12.04
C PHE A 92 -14.59 -8.98 12.82
N SER A 93 -15.61 -9.48 12.10
CA SER A 93 -16.48 -10.52 12.63
C SER A 93 -15.70 -11.80 12.93
N VAL A 94 -16.26 -12.66 13.78
CA VAL A 94 -15.66 -13.96 14.12
C VAL A 94 -15.38 -14.78 12.85
N ASP A 95 -16.32 -14.82 11.90
CA ASP A 95 -16.15 -15.52 10.62
C ASP A 95 -15.01 -14.95 9.76
N MET A 96 -14.82 -13.63 9.76
CA MET A 96 -13.71 -13.01 9.04
C MET A 96 -12.37 -13.38 9.68
N LYS A 97 -12.29 -13.42 11.01
CA LYS A 97 -11.08 -13.84 11.74
C LYS A 97 -10.75 -15.30 11.44
N VAL A 98 -11.75 -16.19 11.44
CA VAL A 98 -11.57 -17.61 11.10
C VAL A 98 -11.05 -17.77 9.66
N LYS A 99 -11.65 -17.10 8.68
CA LYS A 99 -11.17 -17.13 7.28
C LYS A 99 -9.74 -16.60 7.13
N LEU A 100 -9.37 -15.59 7.92
CA LEU A 100 -8.03 -15.00 7.90
C LEU A 100 -7.00 -15.95 8.51
N GLU A 101 -7.34 -16.63 9.60
CA GLU A 101 -6.52 -17.69 10.19
C GLU A 101 -6.37 -18.89 9.27
N GLU A 102 -7.44 -19.35 8.62
CA GLU A 102 -7.36 -20.42 7.62
C GLU A 102 -6.42 -20.04 6.48
N LYS A 103 -6.50 -18.79 5.99
CA LYS A 103 -5.61 -18.30 4.94
C LYS A 103 -4.16 -18.27 5.43
N ARG A 104 -3.90 -17.77 6.65
CA ARG A 104 -2.55 -17.79 7.27
C ARG A 104 -2.02 -19.21 7.43
N ASN A 105 -2.87 -20.15 7.83
CA ASN A 105 -2.49 -21.55 7.98
C ASN A 105 -2.17 -22.19 6.63
N ARG A 106 -2.97 -21.94 5.58
CA ARG A 106 -2.65 -22.38 4.20
C ARG A 106 -1.32 -21.81 3.70
N PHE A 107 -1.00 -20.56 3.99
CA PHE A 107 0.32 -20.00 3.66
C PHE A 107 1.45 -20.61 4.48
N LYS A 108 1.24 -20.98 5.74
CA LYS A 108 2.26 -21.70 6.53
C LYS A 108 2.49 -23.11 6.02
N THR A 109 1.44 -23.85 5.67
CA THR A 109 1.55 -25.21 5.14
C THR A 109 2.07 -25.26 3.70
N HIS A 110 1.71 -24.30 2.85
CA HIS A 110 2.16 -24.28 1.45
C HIS A 110 3.39 -23.40 1.19
N GLY A 111 3.65 -22.38 2.00
CA GLY A 111 4.79 -21.46 1.86
C GLY A 111 6.12 -22.03 2.36
N LEU A 112 6.11 -23.11 3.13
CA LEU A 112 7.32 -23.86 3.52
C LEU A 112 7.84 -24.78 2.41
N ARG A 113 7.12 -24.93 1.29
CA ARG A 113 7.53 -25.78 0.14
C ARG A 113 8.08 -24.96 -1.04
N MET A 114 8.90 -23.96 -0.76
CA MET A 114 9.84 -23.39 -1.75
C MET A 114 11.20 -23.15 -1.10
N LYS A 115 11.93 -24.25 -0.88
CA LYS A 115 13.38 -24.34 -1.03
C LYS A 115 13.70 -25.79 -1.34
N SER A 116 13.91 -26.06 -2.63
CA SER A 116 14.83 -27.10 -3.08
C SER A 116 16.24 -26.71 -2.66
#